data_AF-A0A938QVC8-F1
#
_entry.id   AF-A0A938QVC8-F1
#
_cell.length_a   1.000
_cell.length_b   1.000
_cell.length_c   1.000
_cell.angle_alpha   90.00
_cell.angle_beta   90.00
_cell.angle_gamma   90.00
#
_symmetry.space_group_name_H-M   'P 1'
#
loop_
_entity.id
_entity.type
_entity.pdbx_description
1 polymer ?
#
loop_
_entity_poly.entity_id
_entity_poly.type
_entity_poly.pdbx_seq_one_letter_code
_entity_poly.pdbx_strand_id
1 'polypeptide(L)'
;MKDLDIKATQNLLSRIMEFELAGVVRYTHYSLMVSGPNRIPIVAFMKAQASESLLHAQQAGEILTGLGGHPTLQIASIDETHRHAVKDILEESAAHESRALRLYKELLDCVEGSSVYLEEFARGQIAAEEMHSLELRKMLRDIGVHVPSAQLHEDYRARLRPAPDAHGNAKNVRSKDKDKSKAPDTTKYKDKDKDKKKERSKDKAKGTKKHHRAA
;
A
#
# COMPACT_ATOMS: atom_id res chain seq x y z
N MET A 1 -34.35 -23.33 -12.71
CA MET A 1 -33.12 -23.17 -11.91
C MET A 1 -32.51 -24.54 -11.73
N LYS A 2 -31.18 -24.61 -11.75
CA LYS A 2 -30.43 -25.81 -11.40
C LYS A 2 -30.46 -25.99 -9.89
N ASP A 3 -30.15 -27.19 -9.42
CA ASP A 3 -29.96 -27.42 -7.99
C ASP A 3 -28.63 -26.77 -7.54
N LEU A 4 -28.61 -26.26 -6.31
CA LEU A 4 -27.41 -25.68 -5.71
C LEU A 4 -26.48 -26.79 -5.24
N ASP A 5 -25.21 -26.76 -5.65
CA ASP A 5 -24.17 -27.57 -5.01
C ASP A 5 -23.82 -26.94 -3.65
N ILE A 6 -24.56 -27.36 -2.62
CA ILE A 6 -24.41 -26.84 -1.26
C ILE A 6 -22.98 -27.04 -0.75
N LYS A 7 -22.37 -28.20 -1.02
CA LYS A 7 -21.05 -28.52 -0.47
C LYS A 7 -19.95 -27.68 -1.14
N ALA A 8 -19.99 -27.54 -2.46
CA ALA A 8 -19.06 -26.67 -3.18
C ALA A 8 -19.22 -25.21 -2.75
N THR A 9 -20.46 -24.74 -2.62
CA THR A 9 -20.78 -23.37 -2.18
C THR A 9 -20.26 -23.11 -0.76
N GLN A 10 -20.51 -24.01 0.19
CA GLN A 10 -19.99 -23.90 1.57
C GLN A 10 -18.46 -23.84 1.60
N ASN A 11 -17.78 -24.69 0.82
CA ASN A 11 -16.32 -24.70 0.75
C ASN A 11 -15.77 -23.36 0.20
N LEU A 12 -16.41 -22.80 -0.83
CA LEU A 12 -16.02 -21.51 -1.38
C LEU A 12 -16.27 -20.36 -0.40
N LEU A 13 -17.43 -20.33 0.26
CA LEU A 13 -17.74 -19.32 1.28
C LEU A 13 -16.78 -19.38 2.46
N SER A 14 -16.40 -20.58 2.91
CA SER A 14 -15.38 -20.75 3.96
C SER A 14 -14.02 -20.19 3.52
N ARG A 15 -13.58 -20.48 2.29
CA ARG A 15 -12.33 -19.93 1.73
C ARG A 15 -12.38 -18.41 1.59
N ILE A 16 -13.50 -17.86 1.15
CA ILE A 16 -13.72 -16.41 1.05
C ILE A 16 -13.64 -15.78 2.45
N MET A 17 -14.37 -16.32 3.42
CA MET A 17 -14.36 -15.82 4.80
C MET A 17 -12.95 -15.80 5.39
N GLU A 18 -12.19 -16.89 5.24
CA GLU A 18 -10.79 -16.97 5.68
C GLU A 18 -9.89 -15.94 4.97
N PHE A 19 -10.13 -15.70 3.68
CA PHE A 19 -9.37 -14.75 2.86
C PHE A 19 -9.67 -13.30 3.27
N GLU A 20 -10.93 -12.97 3.52
CA GLU A 20 -11.36 -11.64 3.98
C GLU A 20 -10.85 -11.35 5.39
N LEU A 21 -10.88 -12.33 6.30
CA LEU A 21 -10.26 -12.20 7.62
C LEU A 21 -8.74 -11.96 7.53
N ALA A 22 -8.06 -12.59 6.57
CA ALA A 22 -6.67 -12.30 6.28
C ALA A 22 -6.47 -10.86 5.75
N GLY A 23 -7.44 -10.35 4.98
CA GLY A 23 -7.54 -8.94 4.56
C GLY A 23 -7.62 -7.98 5.76
N VAL A 24 -8.45 -8.28 6.76
CA VAL A 24 -8.54 -7.49 8.01
C VAL A 24 -7.17 -7.34 8.66
N VAL A 25 -6.45 -8.45 8.82
CA VAL A 25 -5.11 -8.45 9.42
C VAL A 25 -4.12 -7.67 8.56
N ARG A 26 -4.11 -7.91 7.24
CA ARG A 26 -3.21 -7.25 6.27
C ARG A 26 -3.39 -5.72 6.29
N TYR A 27 -4.62 -5.25 6.13
CA TYR A 27 -4.91 -3.83 6.05
C TYR A 27 -4.70 -3.11 7.39
N THR A 28 -5.01 -3.79 8.50
CA THR A 28 -4.66 -3.29 9.84
C THR A 28 -3.15 -3.12 9.97
N HIS A 29 -2.37 -4.14 9.60
CA HIS A 29 -0.91 -4.11 9.61
C HIS A 29 -0.35 -2.96 8.77
N TYR A 30 -0.78 -2.83 7.50
CA TYR A 30 -0.30 -1.74 6.65
C TYR A 30 -0.66 -0.36 7.19
N SER A 31 -1.83 -0.19 7.81
CA SER A 31 -2.18 1.08 8.46
C SER A 31 -1.19 1.50 9.57
N LEU A 32 -0.51 0.54 10.20
CA LEU A 32 0.51 0.79 11.22
C LEU A 32 1.88 1.07 10.60
N MET A 33 2.18 0.46 9.45
CA MET A 33 3.49 0.55 8.80
C MET A 33 3.66 1.78 7.90
N VAL A 34 2.58 2.37 7.42
CA VAL A 34 2.63 3.59 6.60
C VAL A 34 3.24 4.75 7.39
N SER A 35 4.32 5.31 6.87
CA SER A 35 5.08 6.41 7.47
C SER A 35 5.39 7.52 6.47
N GLY A 36 5.86 8.67 6.96
CA GLY A 36 6.26 9.82 6.13
C GLY A 36 5.15 10.86 5.87
N PRO A 37 5.42 11.85 4.99
CA PRO A 37 4.44 12.85 4.58
C PRO A 37 3.23 12.21 3.92
N ASN A 38 2.07 12.87 4.01
CA ASN A 38 0.80 12.39 3.43
C ASN A 38 0.32 11.02 3.96
N ARG A 39 0.90 10.49 5.04
CA ARG A 39 0.46 9.22 5.65
C ARG A 39 -0.98 9.22 6.15
N ILE A 40 -1.50 10.37 6.60
CA ILE A 40 -2.83 10.46 7.24
C ILE A 40 -3.94 9.89 6.33
N PRO A 41 -4.11 10.36 5.08
CA PRO A 41 -5.12 9.81 4.17
C PRO A 41 -4.87 8.34 3.83
N ILE A 42 -3.62 7.90 3.68
CA ILE A 42 -3.29 6.50 3.35
C ILE A 42 -3.64 5.57 4.52
N VAL A 43 -3.31 5.97 5.75
CA VAL A 43 -3.68 5.23 6.97
C VAL A 43 -5.20 5.15 7.11
N ALA A 44 -5.91 6.24 6.82
CA ALA A 44 -7.38 6.25 6.83
C ALA A 44 -7.96 5.29 5.79
N PHE A 45 -7.42 5.30 4.56
CA PHE A 45 -7.78 4.36 3.49
C PHE A 45 -7.57 2.91 3.93
N MET A 46 -6.37 2.55 4.44
CA MET A 46 -6.09 1.19 4.89
C MET A 46 -7.02 0.74 6.03
N LYS A 47 -7.37 1.62 6.98
CA LYS A 47 -8.34 1.28 8.04
C LYS A 47 -9.75 1.07 7.51
N ALA A 48 -10.15 1.80 6.47
CA ALA A 48 -11.43 1.59 5.82
C ALA A 48 -11.47 0.21 5.13
N GLN A 49 -10.42 -0.15 4.39
CA GLN A 49 -10.31 -1.48 3.77
C GLN A 49 -10.31 -2.61 4.81
N ALA A 50 -9.64 -2.44 5.96
CA ALA A 50 -9.72 -3.42 7.05
C ALA A 50 -11.16 -3.60 7.59
N SER A 51 -11.91 -2.51 7.71
CA SER A 51 -13.30 -2.55 8.18
C SER A 51 -14.23 -3.21 7.16
N GLU A 52 -13.98 -2.95 5.87
CA GLU A 52 -14.74 -3.52 4.75
C GLU A 52 -14.47 -5.02 4.58
N SER A 53 -13.22 -5.47 4.65
CA SER A 53 -12.91 -6.91 4.67
C SER A 53 -13.57 -7.63 5.85
N LEU A 54 -13.70 -6.98 7.02
CA LEU A 54 -14.42 -7.58 8.14
C LEU A 54 -15.90 -7.76 7.82
N LEU A 55 -16.53 -6.76 7.18
CA LEU A 55 -17.91 -6.85 6.74
C LEU A 55 -18.09 -7.99 5.72
N HIS A 56 -17.19 -8.11 4.76
CA HIS A 56 -17.22 -9.18 3.76
C HIS A 56 -17.07 -10.57 4.38
N ALA A 57 -16.15 -10.72 5.34
CA ALA A 57 -15.98 -11.96 6.10
C ALA A 57 -17.26 -12.33 6.86
N GLN A 58 -17.89 -11.36 7.52
CA GLN A 58 -19.16 -11.57 8.24
C GLN A 58 -20.28 -11.99 7.30
N GLN A 59 -20.44 -11.31 6.16
CA GLN A 59 -21.47 -11.66 5.16
C GLN A 59 -21.25 -13.08 4.61
N ALA A 60 -20.03 -13.44 4.23
CA ALA A 60 -19.71 -14.78 3.76
C ALA A 60 -19.96 -15.84 4.86
N GLY A 61 -19.63 -15.52 6.11
CA GLY A 61 -19.87 -16.38 7.27
C GLY A 61 -21.35 -16.61 7.57
N GLU A 62 -22.18 -15.56 7.52
CA GLU A 62 -23.64 -15.67 7.70
C GLU A 62 -24.30 -16.53 6.61
N ILE A 63 -23.85 -16.39 5.36
CA ILE A 63 -24.34 -17.23 4.28
C ILE A 63 -23.88 -18.68 4.48
N LEU A 64 -22.61 -18.88 4.87
CA LEU A 64 -22.06 -20.21 5.14
C LEU A 64 -22.86 -20.96 6.22
N THR A 65 -23.12 -20.31 7.35
CA THR A 65 -23.89 -20.90 8.46
C THR A 65 -25.36 -21.08 8.08
N GLY A 66 -25.95 -20.14 7.32
CA GLY A 66 -27.30 -20.26 6.78
C GLY A 66 -27.48 -21.47 5.85
N LEU A 67 -26.43 -21.88 5.15
CA LEU A 67 -26.41 -23.12 4.35
C LEU A 67 -26.08 -24.37 5.18
N GLY A 68 -25.92 -24.26 6.51
CA GLY A 68 -25.57 -25.36 7.40
C GLY A 68 -24.07 -25.71 7.44
N GLY A 69 -23.21 -24.85 6.89
CA GLY A 69 -21.76 -24.98 6.97
C GLY A 69 -21.19 -24.51 8.31
N HIS A 70 -19.95 -24.91 8.61
CA HIS A 70 -19.25 -24.52 9.83
C HIS A 70 -18.12 -23.53 9.52
N PRO A 71 -18.16 -22.29 10.03
CA PRO A 71 -17.08 -21.33 9.85
C PRO A 71 -15.83 -21.78 10.60
N THR A 72 -14.68 -21.84 9.93
CA THR A 72 -13.42 -22.17 10.58
C THR A 72 -12.94 -21.01 11.45
N LEU A 73 -12.03 -21.30 12.38
CA LEU A 73 -11.29 -20.27 13.14
C LEU A 73 -9.96 -19.88 12.47
N GLN A 74 -9.76 -20.29 11.21
CA GLN A 74 -8.53 -20.04 10.48
C GLN A 74 -8.62 -18.73 9.68
N ILE A 75 -7.48 -18.27 9.20
CA ILE A 75 -7.37 -17.21 8.19
C ILE A 75 -6.48 -17.71 7.06
N ALA A 76 -6.67 -17.17 5.85
CA ALA A 76 -5.80 -17.48 4.73
C ALA A 76 -4.36 -16.99 5.00
N SER A 77 -3.39 -17.61 4.32
CA SER A 77 -1.99 -17.19 4.43
C SER A 77 -1.80 -15.74 3.96
N ILE A 78 -0.98 -14.98 4.70
CA ILE A 78 -0.69 -13.58 4.41
C ILE A 78 0.75 -13.47 3.93
N ASP A 79 0.92 -13.27 2.62
CA ASP A 79 2.24 -12.93 2.06
C ASP A 79 2.57 -11.45 2.32
N GLU A 80 3.76 -11.16 2.82
CA GLU A 80 4.30 -9.80 3.05
C GLU A 80 5.75 -9.73 2.56
N THR A 81 6.15 -8.69 1.81
CA THR A 81 7.57 -8.55 1.39
C THR A 81 8.46 -7.86 2.43
N HIS A 82 7.87 -7.45 3.56
CA HIS A 82 8.49 -6.61 4.61
C HIS A 82 9.05 -5.27 4.09
N ARG A 83 8.54 -4.79 2.94
CA ARG A 83 8.84 -3.46 2.41
C ARG A 83 7.61 -2.58 2.59
N HIS A 84 7.80 -1.47 3.29
CA HIS A 84 6.69 -0.60 3.71
C HIS A 84 6.70 0.77 3.04
N ALA A 85 7.37 0.91 1.89
CA ALA A 85 7.13 2.08 1.06
C ALA A 85 5.68 2.03 0.56
N VAL A 86 5.06 3.20 0.41
CA VAL A 86 3.65 3.29 -0.03
C VAL A 86 3.41 2.53 -1.33
N LYS A 87 4.37 2.57 -2.26
CA LYS A 87 4.32 1.79 -3.51
C LYS A 87 4.21 0.29 -3.25
N ASP A 88 5.09 -0.27 -2.43
CA ASP A 88 5.14 -1.71 -2.13
C ASP A 88 3.85 -2.16 -1.44
N ILE A 89 3.37 -1.38 -0.46
CA ILE A 89 2.10 -1.64 0.23
C ILE A 89 0.93 -1.68 -0.76
N LEU A 90 0.82 -0.67 -1.64
CA LEU A 90 -0.27 -0.61 -2.61
C LEU A 90 -0.19 -1.71 -3.67
N GLU A 91 1.02 -2.13 -4.08
CA GLU A 91 1.21 -3.28 -4.97
C GLU A 91 0.79 -4.59 -4.30
N GLU A 92 1.13 -4.79 -3.03
CA GLU A 92 0.70 -5.95 -2.24
C GLU A 92 -0.81 -5.95 -2.01
N SER A 93 -1.42 -4.79 -1.75
CA SER A 93 -2.88 -4.62 -1.68
C SER A 93 -3.55 -4.95 -3.01
N ALA A 94 -3.03 -4.45 -4.14
CA ALA A 94 -3.60 -4.74 -5.46
C ALA A 94 -3.54 -6.23 -5.81
N ALA A 95 -2.47 -6.92 -5.38
CA ALA A 95 -2.37 -8.37 -5.52
C ALA A 95 -3.38 -9.12 -4.62
N HIS A 96 -3.71 -8.57 -3.45
CA HIS A 96 -4.75 -9.11 -2.58
C HIS A 96 -6.15 -8.96 -3.22
N GLU A 97 -6.52 -7.78 -3.74
CA GLU A 97 -7.83 -7.60 -4.40
C GLU A 97 -7.99 -8.47 -5.65
N SER A 98 -6.90 -8.64 -6.41
CA SER A 98 -6.92 -9.55 -7.56
C SER A 98 -7.24 -10.99 -7.17
N ARG A 99 -6.82 -11.43 -5.97
CA ARG A 99 -7.13 -12.76 -5.43
C ARG A 99 -8.56 -12.82 -4.89
N ALA A 100 -9.03 -11.81 -4.15
CA ALA A 100 -10.43 -11.72 -3.70
C ALA A 100 -11.39 -11.81 -4.89
N LEU A 101 -11.15 -11.00 -5.93
CA LEU A 101 -11.94 -11.00 -7.16
C LEU A 101 -12.02 -12.38 -7.83
N ARG A 102 -10.94 -13.17 -7.80
CA ARG A 102 -10.96 -14.55 -8.33
C ARG A 102 -11.86 -15.46 -7.50
N LEU A 103 -11.79 -15.39 -6.17
CA LEU A 103 -12.63 -16.19 -5.28
C LEU A 103 -14.11 -15.87 -5.47
N TYR A 104 -14.47 -14.58 -5.62
CA TYR A 104 -15.85 -14.20 -5.88
C TYR A 104 -16.33 -14.61 -7.28
N LYS A 105 -15.46 -14.60 -8.29
CA LYS A 105 -15.77 -15.16 -9.62
C LYS A 105 -15.99 -16.68 -9.56
N GLU A 106 -15.15 -17.42 -8.82
CA GLU A 106 -15.37 -18.85 -8.53
C GLU A 106 -16.72 -19.08 -7.84
N LEU A 107 -17.10 -18.22 -6.88
CA LEU A 107 -18.41 -18.31 -6.22
C LEU A 107 -19.56 -18.06 -7.19
N LEU A 108 -19.49 -17.02 -8.02
CA LEU A 108 -20.52 -16.72 -9.01
C LEU A 108 -20.73 -17.91 -9.96
N ASP A 109 -19.64 -18.47 -10.49
CA ASP A 109 -19.69 -19.64 -11.37
C ASP A 109 -20.34 -20.85 -10.69
N CYS A 110 -20.15 -21.01 -9.38
CA CYS A 110 -20.71 -22.10 -8.59
C CYS A 110 -22.23 -21.95 -8.34
N VAL A 111 -22.74 -20.72 -8.25
CA VAL A 111 -24.13 -20.45 -7.85
C VAL A 111 -25.03 -20.00 -9.00
N GLU A 112 -24.46 -19.67 -10.16
CA GLU A 112 -25.17 -19.17 -11.34
C GLU A 112 -26.21 -20.17 -11.88
N GLY A 113 -27.45 -19.69 -11.97
CA GLY A 113 -28.62 -20.46 -12.39
C GLY A 113 -29.21 -21.35 -11.29
N SER A 114 -28.62 -21.39 -10.09
CA SER A 114 -29.07 -22.18 -8.94
C SER A 114 -29.66 -21.35 -7.81
N SER A 115 -29.17 -20.14 -7.56
CA SER A 115 -29.69 -19.27 -6.50
C SER A 115 -29.53 -17.80 -6.82
N VAL A 116 -30.65 -17.11 -7.09
CA VAL A 116 -30.68 -15.67 -7.35
C VAL A 116 -30.03 -14.88 -6.22
N TYR A 117 -30.30 -15.23 -4.96
CA TYR A 117 -29.72 -14.53 -3.81
C TYR A 117 -28.19 -14.61 -3.79
N LEU A 118 -27.62 -15.80 -4.03
CA LEU A 118 -26.17 -16.00 -3.99
C LEU A 118 -25.49 -15.41 -5.22
N GLU A 119 -26.15 -15.43 -6.37
CA GLU A 119 -25.68 -14.75 -7.58
C GLU A 119 -25.57 -13.24 -7.37
N GLU A 120 -26.61 -12.61 -6.83
CA GLU A 120 -26.59 -11.17 -6.56
C GLU A 120 -25.53 -10.81 -5.51
N PHE A 121 -25.37 -11.63 -4.47
CA PHE A 121 -24.28 -11.48 -3.51
C PHE A 121 -22.91 -11.53 -4.21
N ALA A 122 -22.65 -12.58 -5.01
CA ALA A 122 -21.36 -12.73 -5.69
C ALA A 122 -21.09 -11.59 -6.69
N ARG A 123 -22.10 -11.17 -7.46
CA ARG A 123 -21.99 -10.02 -8.39
C ARG A 123 -21.71 -8.71 -7.65
N GLY A 124 -22.36 -8.49 -6.50
CA GLY A 124 -22.10 -7.34 -5.64
C GLY A 124 -20.66 -7.28 -5.15
N GLN A 125 -20.15 -8.40 -4.63
CA GLN A 125 -18.76 -8.50 -4.17
C GLN A 125 -17.76 -8.34 -5.32
N ILE A 126 -18.01 -8.92 -6.49
CA ILE A 126 -17.19 -8.72 -7.70
C ILE A 126 -17.11 -7.23 -8.06
N ALA A 127 -18.24 -6.52 -8.04
CA ALA A 127 -18.27 -5.09 -8.35
C ALA A 127 -17.48 -4.27 -7.33
N ALA A 128 -17.59 -4.58 -6.03
CA ALA A 128 -16.79 -3.95 -4.98
C ALA A 128 -15.28 -4.15 -5.21
N GLU A 129 -14.83 -5.39 -5.47
CA GLU A 129 -13.41 -5.67 -5.68
C GLU A 129 -12.85 -5.06 -6.98
N GLU A 130 -13.67 -4.95 -8.02
CA GLU A 130 -13.30 -4.23 -9.24
C GLU A 130 -13.15 -2.72 -8.98
N MET A 131 -14.01 -2.14 -8.12
CA MET A 131 -13.85 -0.75 -7.66
C MET A 131 -12.58 -0.55 -6.83
N HIS A 132 -12.28 -1.45 -5.89
CA HIS A 132 -11.03 -1.41 -5.10
C HIS A 132 -9.79 -1.45 -6.00
N SER A 133 -9.79 -2.39 -6.97
CA SER A 133 -8.71 -2.53 -7.96
C SER A 133 -8.52 -1.25 -8.79
N LEU A 134 -9.61 -0.60 -9.19
CA LEU A 134 -9.55 0.67 -9.91
C LEU A 134 -8.96 1.78 -9.04
N GLU A 135 -9.30 1.83 -7.75
CA GLU A 135 -8.80 2.84 -6.82
C GLU A 135 -7.31 2.68 -6.54
N LEU A 136 -6.88 1.46 -6.21
CA LEU A 136 -5.46 1.14 -6.03
C LEU A 136 -4.64 1.46 -7.28
N ARG A 137 -5.18 1.15 -8.47
CA ARG A 137 -4.55 1.54 -9.74
C ARG A 137 -4.46 3.06 -9.91
N LYS A 138 -5.44 3.84 -9.42
CA LYS A 138 -5.32 5.31 -9.42
C LYS A 138 -4.21 5.77 -8.49
N MET A 139 -4.16 5.23 -7.28
CA MET A 139 -3.14 5.57 -6.28
C MET A 139 -1.72 5.26 -6.78
N LEU A 140 -1.54 4.19 -7.56
CA LEU A 140 -0.25 3.79 -8.12
C LEU A 140 0.24 4.63 -9.30
N ARG A 141 -0.62 5.40 -10.00
CA ARG A 141 -0.27 6.07 -11.27
C ARG A 141 0.87 7.09 -11.15
N ASP A 142 1.00 7.77 -10.01
CA ASP A 142 1.95 8.90 -9.87
C ASP A 142 3.05 8.65 -8.82
N ILE A 143 3.04 7.49 -8.15
CA ILE A 143 4.05 7.12 -7.14
C ILE A 143 5.45 6.91 -7.76
N GLY A 144 5.56 6.94 -9.10
CA GLY A 144 6.82 6.83 -9.85
C GLY A 144 7.45 8.15 -10.32
N VAL A 145 6.82 9.32 -10.16
CA VAL A 145 7.39 10.59 -10.62
C VAL A 145 8.24 11.23 -9.51
N HIS A 146 9.43 10.68 -9.27
CA HIS A 146 10.48 11.46 -8.65
C HIS A 146 11.10 12.34 -9.73
N VAL A 147 10.61 13.57 -9.92
CA VAL A 147 11.43 14.60 -10.57
C VAL A 147 12.53 14.94 -9.56
N PRO A 148 13.81 14.68 -9.84
CA PRO A 148 14.90 15.15 -8.99
C PRO A 148 14.74 16.67 -8.81
N SER A 149 14.86 17.18 -7.59
CA SER A 149 14.57 18.60 -7.31
C SER A 149 15.36 19.59 -8.17
N ALA A 150 16.48 19.15 -8.75
CA ALA A 150 17.26 19.88 -9.74
C ALA A 150 16.47 20.25 -11.02
N GLN A 151 15.64 19.34 -11.55
CA GLN A 151 14.90 19.57 -12.80
C GLN A 151 13.70 20.51 -12.60
N LEU A 152 13.08 20.50 -11.42
CA LEU A 152 12.02 21.46 -11.07
C LEU A 152 12.52 22.90 -11.13
N HIS A 153 13.77 23.16 -10.72
CA HIS A 153 14.31 24.53 -10.68
C HIS A 153 14.67 25.09 -12.05
N GLU A 154 15.07 24.22 -12.99
CA GLU A 154 15.40 24.57 -14.37
C GLU A 154 14.13 24.86 -15.18
N ASP A 155 13.12 24.00 -15.05
CA ASP A 155 11.82 24.16 -15.72
C ASP A 155 11.04 25.36 -15.18
N TYR A 156 11.09 25.62 -13.88
CA TYR A 156 10.46 26.81 -13.29
C TYR A 156 11.18 28.10 -13.73
N ARG A 157 12.51 28.09 -13.82
CA ARG A 157 13.29 29.21 -14.39
C ARG A 157 13.02 29.42 -15.88
N ALA A 158 12.83 28.35 -16.65
CA ALA A 158 12.52 28.43 -18.07
C ALA A 158 11.14 29.03 -18.32
N ARG A 159 10.15 28.72 -17.47
CA ARG A 159 8.77 29.26 -17.56
C ARG A 159 8.64 30.70 -17.08
N LEU A 160 9.55 31.18 -16.23
CA LEU A 160 9.60 32.56 -15.75
C LEU A 160 10.48 33.49 -16.60
N ARG A 161 11.12 32.98 -17.66
CA ARG A 161 11.78 33.86 -18.63
C ARG A 161 10.70 34.65 -19.37
N PRO A 162 10.73 35.99 -19.36
CA PRO A 162 9.82 36.77 -20.19
C PRO A 162 10.04 36.37 -21.65
N ALA A 163 8.94 36.18 -22.39
CA ALA A 163 9.00 35.91 -23.82
C ALA A 163 9.75 37.07 -24.50
N PRO A 164 10.65 36.80 -25.46
CA PRO A 164 11.31 37.87 -26.20
C PRO A 164 10.23 38.67 -26.93
N ASP A 165 10.17 39.94 -26.57
CA ASP A 165 9.23 40.94 -27.03
C ASP A 165 9.27 41.02 -28.56
N ALA A 166 8.16 40.63 -29.18
CA ALA A 166 7.96 40.59 -30.62
C ALA A 166 7.69 42.00 -31.18
N HIS A 167 8.55 42.97 -30.90
CA HIS A 167 8.54 44.25 -31.61
C HIS A 167 9.97 44.77 -31.76
N GLY A 168 10.48 44.68 -32.99
CA GLY A 168 11.70 45.37 -33.36
C GLY A 168 11.49 46.88 -33.25
N ASN A 169 12.35 47.54 -32.48
CA ASN A 169 12.86 48.84 -32.89
C ASN A 169 14.24 49.11 -32.25
N ALA A 170 15.11 49.65 -33.07
CA ALA A 170 16.50 49.91 -32.75
C ALA A 170 16.69 51.22 -31.95
N LYS A 171 17.84 51.25 -31.25
CA LYS A 171 18.57 52.41 -30.71
C LYS A 171 18.07 53.00 -29.39
N ASN A 172 18.88 52.82 -28.34
CA ASN A 172 19.61 53.99 -27.82
C ASN A 172 20.92 53.59 -27.11
N VAL A 173 21.96 54.37 -27.41
CA VAL A 173 23.30 54.30 -26.85
C VAL A 173 23.31 55.04 -25.51
N ARG A 174 23.80 54.43 -24.44
CA ARG A 174 24.62 55.16 -23.45
C ARG A 174 25.48 54.23 -22.60
N SER A 175 26.77 54.41 -22.77
CA SER A 175 27.87 54.03 -21.88
C SER A 175 27.64 54.48 -20.44
N LYS A 176 28.10 53.69 -19.46
CA LYS A 176 29.18 54.05 -18.52
C LYS A 176 29.45 52.95 -17.47
N ASP A 177 30.74 52.65 -17.33
CA ASP A 177 31.51 52.39 -16.09
C ASP A 177 31.11 51.20 -15.20
N LYS A 178 31.89 50.11 -15.20
CA LYS A 178 32.99 49.82 -14.24
C LYS A 178 32.55 49.87 -12.78
N ASP A 179 32.37 48.70 -12.15
CA ASP A 179 33.20 48.35 -11.00
C ASP A 179 33.27 46.83 -10.77
N LYS A 180 34.49 46.35 -10.55
CA LYS A 180 34.83 45.00 -10.12
C LYS A 180 35.15 45.11 -8.63
N SER A 181 34.34 44.55 -7.74
CA SER A 181 34.87 44.14 -6.44
C SER A 181 33.96 43.21 -5.64
N LYS A 182 34.57 42.07 -5.30
CA LYS A 182 34.50 41.35 -4.01
C LYS A 182 33.30 40.42 -3.75
N ALA A 183 33.61 39.13 -3.87
CA ALA A 183 32.96 38.03 -3.18
C ALA A 183 33.12 38.14 -1.65
N PRO A 184 32.16 37.66 -0.85
CA PRO A 184 32.39 37.39 0.56
C PRO A 184 32.79 35.91 0.78
N ASP A 185 34.01 35.79 1.28
CA ASP A 185 34.60 34.80 2.18
C ASP A 185 33.62 33.81 2.88
N THR A 186 33.72 32.52 2.54
CA THR A 186 33.15 31.42 3.33
C THR A 186 34.22 30.85 4.25
N THR A 187 34.38 31.42 5.44
CA THR A 187 35.16 30.82 6.53
C THR A 187 34.24 30.20 7.57
N LYS A 188 34.61 28.97 7.98
CA LYS A 188 34.17 28.17 9.15
C LYS A 188 33.05 27.15 8.94
N TYR A 189 33.44 25.95 8.52
CA TYR A 189 32.98 24.73 9.20
C TYR A 189 34.22 24.02 9.76
N LYS A 190 34.39 24.07 11.09
CA LYS A 190 35.39 23.27 11.80
C LYS A 190 34.75 21.93 12.16
N ASP A 191 35.38 20.91 11.65
CA ASP A 191 35.34 19.51 12.05
C ASP A 191 35.61 19.37 13.56
N LYS A 192 34.69 18.73 14.29
CA LYS A 192 34.89 18.15 15.63
C LYS A 192 33.87 17.04 15.86
N ASP A 193 34.37 15.80 15.76
CA ASP A 193 34.20 14.72 16.75
C ASP A 193 34.06 13.35 16.07
N LYS A 194 35.20 12.90 15.52
CA LYS A 194 35.62 11.50 15.66
C LYS A 194 36.08 11.33 17.11
N ASP A 195 35.36 10.55 17.90
CA ASP A 195 35.90 9.58 18.87
C ASP A 195 34.80 9.06 19.78
N LYS A 196 34.31 7.84 19.48
CA LYS A 196 33.85 6.84 20.46
C LYS A 196 33.54 5.52 19.77
N LYS A 197 34.62 4.83 19.37
CA LYS A 197 34.57 3.38 19.12
C LYS A 197 35.73 2.76 19.90
N LYS A 198 35.38 1.83 20.78
CA LYS A 198 36.21 0.94 21.64
C LYS A 198 36.14 1.28 23.13
N GLU A 199 35.21 0.64 23.83
CA GLU A 199 35.60 -0.21 24.96
C GLU A 199 34.67 -1.44 25.05
N ARG A 200 35.28 -2.62 24.84
CA ARG A 200 35.14 -3.87 25.62
C ARG A 200 33.70 -4.43 25.74
N SER A 201 33.28 -5.48 25.03
CA SER A 201 33.89 -6.82 24.91
C SER A 201 34.61 -7.29 26.18
N LYS A 202 33.84 -7.68 27.20
CA LYS A 202 34.20 -8.69 28.21
C LYS A 202 32.96 -8.93 29.09
N ASP A 203 32.08 -9.82 28.65
CA ASP A 203 31.46 -10.76 29.58
C ASP A 203 31.34 -12.12 28.89
N LYS A 204 32.35 -12.93 29.21
CA LYS A 204 32.45 -14.36 28.96
C LYS A 204 31.29 -15.05 29.68
N ALA A 205 30.56 -15.89 28.97
CA ALA A 205 30.68 -17.34 29.08
C ALA A 205 30.76 -17.87 30.54
N LYS A 206 29.57 -18.09 31.15
CA LYS A 206 29.25 -19.15 32.12
C LYS A 206 27.72 -19.33 32.04
N GLY A 207 27.10 -20.48 31.84
CA GLY A 207 27.60 -21.84 31.76
C GLY A 207 26.56 -22.76 31.12
N THR A 208 27.10 -23.83 30.56
CA THR A 208 26.44 -25.04 30.07
C THR A 208 25.88 -25.91 31.20
N LYS A 209 24.93 -26.80 30.83
CA LYS A 209 24.40 -28.00 31.56
C LYS A 209 23.21 -27.71 32.50
N LYS A 210 22.15 -28.53 32.62
CA LYS A 210 21.79 -29.88 32.13
C LYS A 210 20.34 -30.17 32.57
N HIS A 211 19.60 -30.99 31.80
CA HIS A 211 18.49 -31.89 32.19
C HIS A 211 17.19 -31.25 32.77
N HIS A 212 15.97 -31.79 32.64
CA HIS A 212 15.46 -33.15 32.47
C HIS A 212 14.08 -33.14 31.78
N ARG A 213 13.77 -34.23 31.03
CA ARG A 213 12.43 -34.72 30.69
C ARG A 213 11.49 -34.75 31.91
N ALA A 214 10.18 -34.59 31.71
CA ALA A 214 9.19 -35.68 31.84
C ALA A 214 7.73 -35.19 31.72
N ALA A 215 6.93 -36.07 31.10
CA ALA A 215 5.46 -36.23 31.12
C ALA A 215 4.61 -35.13 30.47
#